data_AF-A0A1X7H0E6-F1
#
_entry.id   AF-A0A1X7H0E6-F1
#
_cell.length_a   1.000
_cell.length_b   1.000
_cell.length_c   1.000
_cell.angle_alpha   90.00
_cell.angle_beta   90.00
_cell.angle_gamma   90.00
#
_symmetry.space_group_name_H-M   'P 1'
#
loop_
_entity.id
_entity.type
_entity.pdbx_description
1 polymer ?
#
loop_
_entity_poly.entity_id
_entity_poly.type
_entity_poly.pdbx_seq_one_letter_code
_entity_poly.pdbx_strand_id
1 'polypeptide(L)' 'MAWYNLNNTDPIAKEFSKQKRIERCGFCGQEKEIRTDKKIYFSEFEIEDRPICFHCYHHHSKKAVAG' A
#
# COMPACT_ATOMS: atom_id res chain seq x y z
N MET A 1 -23.20 22.59 -22.49
CA MET A 1 -23.02 21.83 -21.23
C MET A 1 -23.03 20.35 -21.57
N ALA A 2 -21.85 19.74 -21.71
CA ALA A 2 -21.74 18.29 -21.91
C ALA A 2 -21.79 17.62 -20.53
N TRP A 3 -22.88 16.90 -20.26
CA TRP A 3 -23.02 16.02 -19.10
C TRP A 3 -22.18 14.76 -19.38
N TYR A 4 -21.00 14.66 -18.78
CA TYR A 4 -20.24 13.42 -18.81
C TYR A 4 -20.82 12.46 -17.78
N ASN A 5 -21.51 11.44 -18.28
CA ASN A 5 -21.92 10.26 -17.53
C ASN A 5 -20.64 9.52 -17.12
N LEU A 6 -20.15 9.76 -15.90
CA LEU A 6 -19.07 8.97 -15.30
C LEU A 6 -19.61 7.55 -15.05
N ASN A 7 -19.60 6.74 -16.11
CA ASN A 7 -19.68 5.30 -15.96
C ASN A 7 -18.53 4.89 -15.02
N ASN A 8 -18.85 4.10 -14.00
CA ASN A 8 -17.94 3.50 -13.01
C ASN A 8 -16.84 2.59 -13.61
N THR A 9 -16.50 2.77 -14.88
CA THR A 9 -15.53 2.03 -15.68
C THR A 9 -14.19 2.73 -15.83
N ASP A 10 -14.03 3.96 -15.31
CA ASP A 10 -12.75 4.64 -15.33
C ASP A 10 -11.78 4.02 -14.29
N PRO A 11 -10.63 3.46 -14.71
CA PRO A 11 -9.61 2.98 -13.76
C PRO A 11 -9.09 4.12 -12.86
N ILE A 12 -9.23 5.36 -13.31
CA ILE A 12 -8.92 6.58 -12.53
C ILE A 12 -9.81 6.66 -11.29
N ALA A 13 -11.12 6.42 -11.41
CA ALA A 13 -12.05 6.46 -10.27
C ALA A 13 -11.80 5.34 -9.26
N LYS A 14 -11.32 4.17 -9.73
CA LYS A 14 -10.94 3.03 -8.88
C LYS A 14 -9.69 3.31 -8.05
N GLU A 15 -8.83 4.21 -8.50
CA GLU A 15 -7.64 4.64 -7.76
C GLU A 15 -8.00 5.57 -6.60
N PHE A 16 -9.05 6.39 -6.77
CA PHE A 16 -9.60 7.27 -5.73
C PHE A 16 -10.62 6.59 -4.80
N SER A 17 -11.19 5.44 -5.18
CA SER A 17 -12.15 4.69 -4.36
C SER A 17 -11.51 3.68 -3.41
N LYS A 18 -10.18 3.69 -3.26
CA LYS A 18 -9.51 2.86 -2.25
C LYS A 18 -9.93 3.34 -0.87
N GLN A 19 -10.80 2.59 -0.22
CA GLN A 19 -11.09 2.76 1.21
C GLN A 19 -9.76 2.82 1.95
N LYS A 20 -9.56 3.89 2.72
CA LYS A 20 -8.36 4.09 3.54
C LYS A 20 -8.30 2.95 4.55
N ARG A 21 -7.44 1.97 4.32
CA ARG A 21 -7.22 0.85 5.24
C ARG A 21 -6.35 1.38 6.39
N ILE A 22 -6.97 1.62 7.54
CA ILE A 22 -6.26 2.03 8.76
C ILE A 22 -6.06 0.77 9.59
N GLU A 23 -4.80 0.36 9.75
CA GLU A 23 -4.42 -0.79 10.58
C GLU A 23 -3.05 -0.56 11.20
N ARG A 24 -2.64 -1.49 12.06
CA ARG A 24 -1.34 -1.49 12.71
C ARG A 24 -0.25 -1.94 11.74
N CYS A 25 0.69 -1.05 11.42
CA CYS A 25 1.83 -1.37 10.57
C CYS A 25 2.72 -2.46 11.20
N GLY A 26 3.03 -3.53 10.45
CA GLY A 26 3.87 -4.63 10.91
C GLY A 26 5.35 -4.27 11.17
N PHE A 27 5.80 -3.10 10.70
CA PHE A 27 7.16 -2.59 10.91
C PHE A 27 7.26 -1.66 12.12
N CYS A 28 6.49 -0.56 12.14
CA CYS A 28 6.58 0.43 13.21
C CYS A 28 5.55 0.22 14.34
N GLY A 29 4.61 -0.71 14.18
CA GLY A 29 3.59 -1.02 15.18
C GLY A 29 2.57 0.08 15.43
N GLN A 30 2.55 1.14 14.62
CA GLN A 30 1.62 2.27 14.74
C GLN A 30 0.38 2.04 13.88
N GLU A 31 -0.80 2.44 14.38
CA GLU A 31 -2.04 2.44 13.61
C GLU A 31 -2.08 3.64 12.67
N LYS A 32 -1.97 3.40 11.37
CA LYS A 32 -1.86 4.42 10.32
C LYS A 32 -2.46 3.89 9.03
N GLU A 33 -2.59 4.78 8.04
CA GLU A 33 -2.99 4.40 6.69
C GLU A 33 -1.96 3.43 6.08
N ILE A 34 -2.45 2.24 5.73
CA ILE A 34 -1.70 1.15 5.13
C ILE A 34 -1.70 1.33 3.62
N ARG A 35 -0.50 1.27 3.05
CA ARG A 35 -0.32 1.39 1.60
C ARG A 35 -0.62 0.08 0.89
N THR A 36 -0.07 -1.00 1.42
CA THR A 36 -0.15 -2.35 0.85
C THR A 36 0.24 -3.35 1.92
N ASP A 37 -0.06 -4.63 1.69
CA ASP A 37 0.58 -5.72 2.40
C ASP A 37 1.93 -6.04 1.74
N LYS A 38 2.94 -6.37 2.56
CA LYS A 38 4.28 -6.72 2.09
C LYS A 38 4.75 -7.98 2.81
N LYS A 39 5.38 -8.88 2.07
CA LYS A 39 6.11 -10.03 2.62
C LYS A 39 7.30 -9.53 3.43
N ILE A 40 7.24 -9.79 4.73
CA ILE A 40 8.34 -9.57 5.66
C ILE A 40 9.07 -10.90 5.82
N TYR A 41 10.36 -10.88 5.56
CA TYR A 41 11.25 -12.02 5.75
C TYR A 41 11.87 -11.87 7.14
N PHE A 42 11.49 -12.72 8.08
CA PHE A 42 12.14 -12.78 9.40
C PHE A 42 13.37 -13.68 9.36
N SER A 43 13.29 -14.76 8.58
CA SER A 43 14.32 -15.76 8.36
C SER A 43 14.19 -16.35 6.95
N GLU A 44 15.15 -17.16 6.51
CA GLU A 44 15.11 -17.90 5.24
C GLU A 44 13.90 -18.85 5.13
N PHE A 45 13.29 -19.21 6.25
CA PHE A 45 12.17 -20.14 6.34
C PHE A 45 10.85 -19.48 6.80
N GLU A 46 10.89 -18.21 7.22
CA GLU A 46 9.73 -17.52 7.80
C GLU A 46 9.41 -16.25 7.01
N ILE A 47 8.34 -16.34 6.22
CA ILE A 47 7.80 -15.26 5.41
C ILE A 47 6.36 -15.01 5.87
N GLU A 48 6.10 -13.82 6.40
CA GLU A 48 4.74 -13.41 6.76
C GLU A 48 4.30 -12.20 5.92
N ASP A 49 3.06 -12.23 5.46
CA ASP A 49 2.41 -11.07 4.87
C ASP A 49 1.88 -10.15 5.99
N ARG A 50 2.46 -8.95 6.11
CA ARG A 50 1.99 -7.95 7.08
C ARG A 50 1.68 -6.60 6.42
N PRO A 51 0.71 -5.85 6.95
CA PRO A 51 0.38 -4.51 6.46
C PRO A 51 1.53 -3.53 6.71
N ILE A 52 1.87 -2.71 5.71
CA ILE A 52 2.92 -1.70 5.81
C ILE A 52 2.37 -0.29 5.54
N CYS A 53 2.65 0.65 6.44
CA CYS A 53 2.26 2.04 6.27
C CYS A 53 3.10 2.73 5.19
N PHE A 54 2.59 3.84 4.63
CA PHE A 54 3.30 4.61 3.60
C PHE A 54 4.73 5.00 4.01
N HIS A 55 4.91 5.45 5.26
CA HIS A 55 6.20 5.88 5.77
C HIS A 55 7.23 4.73 5.78
N CYS A 56 6.87 3.59 6.38
CA CYS A 56 7.73 2.41 6.41
C CYS A 56 7.94 1.83 5.01
N TYR A 57 6.94 1.90 4.14
CA TYR A 57 7.08 1.48 2.76
C TYR A 57 8.18 2.28 2.04
N HIS A 58 8.19 3.61 2.16
CA HIS A 58 9.22 4.43 1.54
C HIS A 58 10.61 4.24 2.17
N HIS A 59 10.66 4.02 3.49
CA HIS A 59 11.92 3.76 4.19
C HIS A 59 12.53 2.40 3.83
N HIS A 60 11.69 1.37 3.65
CA HIS A 60 12.11 0.00 3.37
C HIS A 60 11.91 -0.43 1.91
N SER A 61 11.46 0.46 1.03
CA SER A 61 11.56 0.24 -0.40
C SER A 61 13.04 0.35 -0.72
N LYS A 62 13.71 -0.78 -0.91
CA LYS A 62 15.06 -0.80 -1.48
C LYS A 62 14.97 0.04 -2.75
N LYS A 63 15.59 1.23 -2.75
CA LYS A 63 15.89 1.92 -4.00
C LYS A 63 16.78 0.93 -4.73
N ALA A 64 16.25 0.25 -5.74
CA ALA A 64 17.07 -0.49 -6.66
C ALA A 64 17.96 0.57 -7.31
N VAL A 65 19.17 0.72 -6.78
CA VAL A 65 20.20 1.52 -7.42
C VAL A 65 20.54 0.69 -8.65
N ALA A 66 20.02 1.10 -9.80
CA ALA A 66 20.42 0.53 -11.07
C ALA A 66 21.92 0.81 -11.20
N GLY A 67 22.72 -0.24 -11.00
CA GLY A 67 24.16 -0.24 -11.27
C GLY A 67 24.42 -0.50 -12.74
#